data_AF-A0A556C5S3-F1
#
_entry.id   AF-A0A556C5S3-F1
#
_cell.length_a   1.000
_cell.length_b   1.000
_cell.length_c   1.000
_cell.angle_alpha   90.00
_cell.angle_beta   90.00
_cell.angle_gamma   90.00
#
_symmetry.space_group_name_H-M   'P 1'
#
loop_
_entity.id
_entity.type
_entity.pdbx_description
1 polymer ?
#
loop_
_entity_poly.entity_id
_entity_poly.type
_entity_poly.pdbx_seq_one_letter_code
_entity_poly.pdbx_strand_id
1 'polypeptide(L)'
;MKYKVNRRIFNQYLAEEVREHGSERRVAMRTRLSHTLIQSLRKGFETTKDGRRIPKTQVNLATARKIEAAWGIPREVCFLPDVLDARSINAA
;
A
#
# COMPACT_ATOMS: atom_id res chain seq x y z
N MET A 1 -7.54 -12.28 -2.90
CA MET A 1 -6.58 -12.17 -1.78
C MET A 1 -6.21 -10.72 -1.57
N LYS A 2 -6.35 -10.22 -0.34
CA LYS A 2 -5.93 -8.86 0.04
C LYS A 2 -4.59 -8.94 0.78
N TYR A 3 -3.80 -7.87 0.71
CA TYR A 3 -2.52 -7.77 1.39
C TYR A 3 -2.57 -6.60 2.35
N LYS A 4 -2.21 -6.84 3.61
CA LYS A 4 -2.08 -5.81 4.63
C LYS A 4 -0.81 -5.00 4.38
N VAL A 5 -0.95 -3.69 4.40
CA VAL A 5 0.17 -2.76 4.19
C VAL A 5 0.94 -2.62 5.50
N ASN A 6 2.21 -3.00 5.50
CA ASN A 6 3.15 -2.63 6.56
C ASN A 6 3.52 -1.15 6.39
N ARG A 7 2.72 -0.25 6.99
CA ARG A 7 2.84 1.19 6.80
C ARG A 7 4.20 1.76 7.20
N ARG A 8 4.84 1.19 8.22
CA ARG A 8 6.18 1.64 8.66
C ARG A 8 7.19 1.47 7.54
N ILE A 9 7.26 0.24 7.01
CA ILE A 9 8.20 -0.11 5.93
C ILE A 9 7.81 0.60 4.63
N PHE A 10 6.52 0.63 4.29
CA PHE A 10 6.02 1.37 3.13
C PHE A 10 6.42 2.85 3.15
N ASN A 11 6.29 3.53 4.29
CA ASN A 11 6.65 4.94 4.43
C ASN A 11 8.15 5.17 4.31
N GLN A 12 8.97 4.24 4.80
CA GLN A 12 10.42 4.30 4.66
C GLN A 12 10.82 4.24 3.18
N TYR A 13 10.38 3.21 2.45
CA TYR A 13 10.69 3.10 1.03
C TYR A 13 10.09 4.24 0.21
N LEU A 14 8.86 4.67 0.52
CA LEU A 14 8.29 5.84 -0.14
C LEU A 14 9.15 7.10 0.07
N ALA A 15 9.72 7.30 1.26
CA ALA A 15 10.61 8.44 1.50
C ALA A 15 11.93 8.33 0.70
N GLU A 16 12.47 7.12 0.55
CA GLU A 16 13.65 6.86 -0.27
C GLU A 16 13.38 7.16 -1.75
N GLU A 17 12.28 6.64 -2.28
CA GLU A 17 11.81 6.88 -3.65
C GLU A 17 11.49 8.37 -3.91
N VAL A 18 10.91 9.07 -2.94
CA VAL A 18 10.63 10.51 -3.05
C VAL A 18 11.92 11.32 -3.04
N ARG A 19 12.92 10.93 -2.27
CA ARG A 19 14.25 11.58 -2.27
C ARG A 19 14.96 11.38 -3.61
N GLU A 20 14.84 10.20 -4.22
CA GLU A 20 15.43 9.92 -5.54
C GLU A 20 14.71 10.64 -6.68
N HIS A 21 13.37 10.66 -6.65
CA HIS A 21 12.56 11.13 -7.78
C HIS A 21 11.96 12.53 -7.59
N GLY A 22 12.03 13.08 -6.38
CA GLY A 22 11.66 14.45 -6.01
C GLY A 22 10.22 14.66 -5.55
N SER A 23 9.28 13.72 -5.77
CA SER A 23 7.90 13.88 -5.28
C SER A 23 7.10 12.57 -5.30
N GLU A 24 6.10 12.45 -4.41
CA GLU A 24 5.16 11.32 -4.39
C GLU A 24 4.41 11.16 -5.72
N ARG A 25 4.17 12.28 -6.43
CA ARG A 25 3.51 12.25 -7.75
C ARG A 25 4.35 11.50 -8.79
N ARG A 26 5.66 11.74 -8.83
CA ARG A 26 6.57 11.04 -9.76
C ARG A 26 6.73 9.56 -9.39
N VAL A 27 6.80 9.24 -8.10
CA VAL A 27 6.80 7.86 -7.61
C VAL A 27 5.52 7.12 -8.03
N ALA A 28 4.36 7.76 -7.87
CA ALA A 28 3.08 7.18 -8.31
C ALA A 28 3.06 6.87 -9.81
N MET A 29 3.59 7.77 -10.64
CA MET A 29 3.69 7.55 -12.10
C MET A 29 4.56 6.33 -12.43
N ARG A 30 5.71 6.16 -11.77
CA ARG A 30 6.60 4.99 -11.96
C ARG A 30 5.90 3.68 -11.61
N THR A 31 5.14 3.66 -10.52
CA THR A 31 4.33 2.50 -10.12
C THR A 31 3.10 2.25 -11.00
N ARG A 32 2.77 3.15 -11.94
CA ARG A 32 1.51 3.14 -12.70
C ARG A 32 0.28 3.07 -11.78
N LEU A 33 0.34 3.82 -10.68
CA LEU A 33 -0.74 4.01 -9.70
C LEU A 33 -1.12 5.49 -9.61
N SER A 34 -2.30 5.77 -9.07
CA SER A 34 -2.70 7.16 -8.84
C SER A 34 -1.92 7.76 -7.66
N HIS A 35 -1.61 9.05 -7.76
CA HIS A 35 -1.01 9.81 -6.66
C HIS A 35 -1.88 9.75 -5.39
N THR A 36 -3.20 9.78 -5.56
CA THR A 36 -4.16 9.64 -4.46
C THR A 36 -4.05 8.30 -3.75
N LEU A 37 -3.82 7.20 -4.47
CA LEU A 37 -3.65 5.89 -3.86
C LEU A 37 -2.38 5.83 -3.01
N ILE A 38 -1.24 6.30 -3.54
CA ILE A 38 0.02 6.36 -2.77
C ILE A 38 -0.15 7.19 -1.49
N GLN A 39 -0.82 8.34 -1.58
CA GLN A 39 -1.13 9.16 -0.41
C GLN A 39 -2.01 8.42 0.60
N SER A 40 -3.06 7.75 0.14
CA SER A 40 -3.95 6.99 1.03
C SER A 40 -3.23 5.84 1.73
N LEU A 41 -2.30 5.16 1.05
CA LEU A 41 -1.48 4.10 1.65
C LEU A 41 -0.51 4.65 2.70
N ARG A 42 0.15 5.78 2.42
CA ARG A 42 1.02 6.48 3.39
C ARG A 42 0.24 6.90 4.64
N LYS A 43 -0.90 7.54 4.42
CA LYS A 43 -1.79 8.05 5.46
C LYS A 43 -2.52 6.93 6.21
N GLY A 44 -2.72 5.78 5.59
CA GLY A 44 -3.50 4.65 6.12
C GLY A 44 -5.01 4.83 6.03
N PHE A 45 -5.47 5.86 5.31
CA PHE A 45 -6.89 6.14 5.08
C PHE A 45 -7.05 6.90 3.75
N GLU A 46 -8.22 6.76 3.14
CA GLU A 46 -8.68 7.63 2.06
C GLU A 46 -9.80 8.54 2.57
N THR A 47 -9.91 9.74 1.99
CA THR A 47 -10.99 10.67 2.31
C THR A 47 -12.04 10.60 1.20
N THR A 48 -13.30 10.33 1.55
CA THR A 48 -14.41 10.35 0.60
C THR A 48 -14.73 11.78 0.17
N LYS A 49 -15.57 11.92 -0.87
CA LYS A 49 -16.07 13.23 -1.31
C LYS A 49 -16.77 13.99 -0.18
N ASP A 50 -17.43 13.26 0.73
CA ASP A 50 -18.15 13.82 1.89
C ASP A 50 -17.25 14.07 3.11
N GLY A 51 -15.91 14.00 2.94
CA GLY A 51 -14.94 14.26 4.01
C GLY A 51 -14.75 13.11 5.01
N ARG A 52 -15.42 11.97 4.84
CA ARG A 52 -15.27 10.81 5.74
C ARG A 52 -13.93 10.12 5.50
N ARG A 53 -13.25 9.70 6.58
CA ARG A 53 -12.01 8.93 6.51
C ARG A 53 -12.31 7.44 6.53
N ILE A 54 -11.96 6.74 5.46
CA ILE A 54 -12.10 5.28 5.33
C ILE A 54 -10.72 4.65 5.48
N PRO A 55 -10.54 3.64 6.36
CA PRO A 55 -9.27 2.93 6.50
C PRO A 55 -8.76 2.37 5.17
N LYS A 56 -7.50 2.64 4.85
CA LYS A 56 -6.79 2.10 3.68
C LYS A 56 -5.60 1.27 4.13
N THR A 57 -5.92 0.13 4.74
CA THR A 57 -4.94 -0.78 5.35
C THR A 57 -4.55 -1.94 4.43
N GLN A 58 -5.24 -2.09 3.30
CA GLN A 58 -5.10 -3.23 2.40
C GLN A 58 -5.01 -2.83 0.93
N VAL A 59 -4.29 -3.65 0.16
CA VAL A 59 -4.19 -3.57 -1.31
C VAL A 59 -4.47 -4.93 -1.96
N ASN A 60 -4.78 -4.92 -3.25
CA ASN A 60 -4.85 -6.16 -4.03
C ASN A 60 -3.46 -6.56 -4.56
N LEU A 61 -3.35 -7.79 -5.07
CA LEU A 61 -2.10 -8.33 -5.62
C LEU A 61 -1.55 -7.48 -6.78
N ALA A 62 -2.41 -6.96 -7.65
CA ALA A 62 -1.99 -6.16 -8.80
C ALA A 62 -1.29 -4.86 -8.36
N THR A 63 -1.81 -4.19 -7.34
CA THR A 63 -1.19 -3.01 -6.72
C THR A 63 0.14 -3.38 -6.05
N ALA A 64 0.18 -4.49 -5.28
CA ALA A 64 1.41 -4.94 -4.64
C ALA A 64 2.53 -5.23 -5.66
N ARG A 65 2.22 -5.94 -6.75
CA ARG A 65 3.16 -6.26 -7.85
C ARG A 65 3.68 -5.01 -8.57
N LYS A 66 2.81 -4.03 -8.78
CA LYS A 66 3.20 -2.75 -9.39
C LYS A 66 4.21 -1.98 -8.54
N ILE A 67 4.05 -2.02 -7.22
CA ILE A 67 4.94 -1.35 -6.27
C ILE A 67 6.26 -2.12 -6.17
N GLU A 68 6.20 -3.44 -6.05
CA GLU A 68 7.36 -4.34 -6.10
C GLU A 68 8.22 -4.11 -7.35
N ALA A 69 7.60 -4.09 -8.54
CA ALA A 69 8.31 -3.87 -9.80
C ALA A 69 8.93 -2.46 -9.91
N ALA A 70 8.31 -1.44 -9.31
CA ALA A 70 8.76 -0.07 -9.43
C ALA A 70 9.86 0.30 -8.43
N TRP A 71 9.79 -0.25 -7.21
CA TRP A 71 10.72 0.04 -6.11
C TRP A 71 11.82 -1.02 -5.98
N GLY A 72 11.73 -2.14 -6.72
CA GLY A 72 12.72 -3.21 -6.68
C GLY A 72 12.76 -3.95 -5.34
N ILE A 73 11.68 -3.93 -4.57
CA ILE A 73 11.59 -4.59 -3.26
C ILE A 73 10.64 -5.79 -3.32
N PRO A 74 10.95 -6.90 -2.61
CA PRO A 74 10.02 -8.01 -2.50
C PRO A 74 8.70 -7.53 -1.88
N ARG A 75 7.56 -7.83 -2.52
CA ARG A 75 6.25 -7.34 -2.03
C ARG A 75 5.99 -7.77 -0.59
N GLU A 76 6.47 -8.93 -0.16
CA GLU A 76 6.28 -9.49 1.18
C GLU A 76 6.83 -8.60 2.29
N VAL A 77 7.77 -7.71 1.97
CA VAL A 77 8.35 -6.73 2.90
C VAL A 77 7.35 -5.61 3.24
N CYS A 78 6.62 -5.12 2.23
CA CYS A 78 5.65 -4.03 2.38
C CYS A 78 4.19 -4.50 2.51
N PHE A 79 3.89 -5.69 1.99
CA PHE A 79 2.54 -6.21 1.78
C PHE A 79 2.49 -7.63 2.34
N LEU A 80 2.04 -7.73 3.59
CA LEU A 80 1.85 -9.01 4.24
C LEU A 80 0.58 -9.65 3.67
N PRO A 81 0.62 -10.90 3.19
CA PRO A 81 -0.61 -11.59 2.82
C PRO A 81 -1.55 -11.53 4.03
N ASP A 82 -2.78 -11.08 3.80
CA ASP A 82 -3.83 -11.21 4.80
C ASP A 82 -4.07 -12.71 4.88
N VAL A 83 -3.40 -13.36 5.84
CA VAL A 83 -3.68 -14.77 6.15
C VAL A 83 -5.17 -14.75 6.41
N LEU A 84 -5.96 -15.35 5.51
CA LEU A 84 -7.37 -15.61 5.75
C LEU A 84 -7.44 -16.10 7.18
N ASP A 85 -8.15 -15.35 8.02
CA ASP A 85 -8.27 -15.61 9.43
C ASP A 85 -8.83 -17.04 9.59
N ALA A 86 -7.93 -18.03 9.62
CA ALA A 86 -8.24 -19.44 9.72
C ALA A 86 -8.74 -19.77 11.14
N ARG A 87 -8.93 -18.75 11.98
CA ARG A 87 -9.57 -18.86 13.28
C ARG A 87 -11.10 -18.77 13.23
N SER A 88 -11.72 -18.57 12.06
CA SER A 88 -13.18 -18.65 11.92
C SER A 88 -13.71 -20.03 11.47
N ILE A 89 -12.89 -21.08 11.47
CA ILE A 89 -13.33 -22.46 11.14
C ILE A 89 -13.55 -23.32 12.39
N ASN A 90 -13.18 -22.88 13.60
CA ASN A 90 -13.39 -23.63 14.85
C ASN A 90 -13.90 -22.75 16.00
N ALA A 91 -15.09 -22.16 15.81
CA ALA A 91 -15.97 -21.88 16.95
C ALA A 91 -17.13 -22.88 16.84
N ALA A 92 -16.88 -24.08 17.35
CA ALA A 92 -17.88 -25.09 17.65
C ALA A 92 -18.72 -24.67 18.86
#